data_AF-A0A538ENU9-F1
#
_entry.id   AF-A0A538ENU9-F1
#
_cell.length_a   1.000
_cell.length_b   1.000
_cell.length_c   1.000
_cell.angle_alpha   90.00
_cell.angle_beta   90.00
_cell.angle_gamma   90.00
#
_symmetry.space_group_name_H-M   'P 1'
#
loop_
_entity.id
_entity.type
_entity.pdbx_description
1 polymer ?
#
loop_
_entity_poly.entity_id
_entity_poly.type
_entity_poly.pdbx_seq_one_letter_code
_entity_poly.pdbx_strand_id
1 'polypeptide(L)'
;MPGQRRAPEPRAARAPVQRPPDRGRRRPLPRHGSPPLLRARRLRGSDPGPRLRGGPPGLGAGREPGLGERRPGDPRGRRRCLDAEPRPPRQHPQRRLPRGRGGRGVRRPDRRRRPAGRRDLHYDVIDPEQRARLAARSLYNVVHVDLPEGGADPYAAAAATLHGWQREGAVVREPDPALWALRQDYEAPGEALHRTRSGFLCRVRIEDYGPGRIRPHERTHPGPREDRLRLTRATRTNLSPIFALHSDPAGAARSSLAPHAAGEPWGDVTDDEGTRHRTWRVTDPDAIQAAQAALADAELLIADGHHRYETARVYADEVGGEGPHRYVLMCLVALEDPGLTVFPTHRLVRGLSPERQEALADAIRASFDVREVGRAELVPSPDGDGPLTLGYVDAHFQRPFALTLKDPAIADRALAGRSDPYRRLDTAVLEALVLKDALGMTDDDISHLRGLGYARDAGEALGLLERGEYDAAFFLRPTPVEQVRAVAAAGESMPPKSTYFFPKLLTGLVFNPLTDD
;
A
#
# COMPACT_ATOMS: atom_id res chain seq x y z
N MET A 1 -7.88 -37.48 -62.88
CA MET A 1 -8.42 -37.37 -64.26
C MET A 1 -9.84 -36.84 -64.17
N PRO A 2 -10.24 -35.75 -64.87
CA PRO A 2 -9.43 -34.78 -65.65
C PRO A 2 -8.66 -33.84 -64.66
N GLY A 3 -8.52 -32.51 -64.75
CA GLY A 3 -9.03 -31.45 -65.66
C GLY A 3 -8.46 -30.05 -65.32
N GLN A 4 -8.77 -28.99 -66.10
CA GLN A 4 -8.14 -27.64 -65.96
C GLN A 4 -8.96 -26.45 -66.55
N ARG A 5 -8.54 -25.21 -66.17
CA ARG A 5 -8.66 -23.85 -66.81
C ARG A 5 -9.64 -22.87 -66.12
N ARG A 6 -9.39 -21.58 -65.75
CA ARG A 6 -8.27 -20.57 -65.80
C ARG A 6 -8.40 -19.42 -66.84
N ALA A 7 -8.59 -18.15 -66.40
CA ALA A 7 -8.27 -16.83 -67.04
C ALA A 7 -8.58 -15.64 -66.06
N PRO A 8 -8.33 -14.32 -66.34
CA PRO A 8 -7.04 -13.62 -66.04
C PRO A 8 -7.14 -12.21 -65.37
N GLU A 9 -5.99 -11.53 -65.14
CA GLU A 9 -5.82 -10.16 -64.57
C GLU A 9 -5.64 -9.04 -65.64
N PRO A 10 -5.70 -7.74 -65.24
CA PRO A 10 -4.74 -6.72 -65.74
C PRO A 10 -4.23 -5.68 -64.69
N ARG A 11 -3.52 -4.61 -65.14
CA ARG A 11 -2.45 -3.87 -64.41
C ARG A 11 -2.74 -2.40 -63.98
N ALA A 12 -1.86 -1.94 -63.06
CA ALA A 12 -1.56 -0.62 -62.46
C ALA A 12 -1.51 0.69 -63.31
N ALA A 13 -1.49 1.84 -62.58
CA ALA A 13 -1.11 3.19 -63.04
C ALA A 13 -0.46 4.06 -61.90
N ARG A 14 0.10 5.24 -62.20
CA ARG A 14 0.75 6.20 -61.27
C ARG A 14 0.31 7.68 -61.51
N ALA A 15 0.65 8.59 -60.59
CA ALA A 15 0.12 9.97 -60.47
C ALA A 15 1.02 11.12 -61.00
N PRO A 16 0.50 12.38 -61.13
CA PRO A 16 1.24 13.62 -61.40
C PRO A 16 1.42 14.54 -60.15
N VAL A 17 2.00 15.76 -60.31
CA VAL A 17 2.61 16.57 -59.22
C VAL A 17 2.25 18.09 -59.23
N GLN A 18 2.08 18.66 -58.01
CA GLN A 18 2.09 20.07 -57.49
C GLN A 18 2.19 21.32 -58.43
N ARG A 19 1.52 22.45 -58.05
CA ARG A 19 2.12 23.67 -57.41
C ARG A 19 1.10 24.81 -57.04
N PRO A 20 1.47 25.91 -56.30
CA PRO A 20 0.57 26.67 -55.39
C PRO A 20 0.28 28.15 -55.75
N PRO A 21 -0.51 28.86 -54.90
CA PRO A 21 -0.07 30.12 -54.24
C PRO A 21 -0.59 30.25 -52.77
N ASP A 22 -0.58 31.40 -52.09
CA ASP A 22 0.52 32.28 -51.56
C ASP A 22 -0.11 33.26 -50.51
N ARG A 23 0.72 33.85 -49.62
CA ARG A 23 0.48 35.03 -48.73
C ARG A 23 -0.43 34.92 -47.48
N GLY A 24 0.19 35.21 -46.33
CA GLY A 24 -0.50 35.50 -45.05
C GLY A 24 0.42 36.07 -43.96
N ARG A 25 0.96 37.30 -44.12
CA ARG A 25 1.85 37.95 -43.13
C ARG A 25 1.10 38.83 -42.11
N ARG A 26 1.29 38.59 -40.81
CA ARG A 26 1.20 39.47 -39.60
C ARG A 26 1.14 38.56 -38.35
N ARG A 27 1.66 38.87 -37.16
CA ARG A 27 2.52 39.95 -36.60
C ARG A 27 3.09 39.41 -35.27
N PRO A 28 4.37 39.64 -34.89
CA PRO A 28 4.88 39.36 -33.53
C PRO A 28 4.72 40.57 -32.58
N LEU A 29 5.10 40.38 -31.30
CA LEU A 29 5.20 41.35 -30.18
C LEU A 29 3.91 41.55 -29.34
N PRO A 30 4.01 41.92 -28.03
CA PRO A 30 5.21 42.36 -27.30
C PRO A 30 5.89 41.32 -26.40
N ARG A 31 7.19 41.53 -26.16
CA ARG A 31 7.90 41.01 -24.98
C ARG A 31 7.57 41.91 -23.80
N HIS A 32 7.00 41.39 -22.72
CA HIS A 32 7.13 42.01 -21.40
C HIS A 32 8.31 41.35 -20.69
N GLY A 33 9.25 42.17 -20.20
CA GLY A 33 10.47 41.69 -19.57
C GLY A 33 10.39 41.77 -18.06
N SER A 34 10.25 40.63 -17.40
CA SER A 34 10.71 40.44 -16.03
C SER A 34 12.16 39.92 -16.06
N PRO A 35 13.01 40.23 -15.04
CA PRO A 35 14.45 40.02 -15.14
C PRO A 35 14.84 38.53 -15.11
N PRO A 36 15.89 38.12 -15.86
CA PRO A 36 16.35 36.74 -15.86
C PRO A 36 17.03 36.39 -14.53
N LEU A 37 16.44 35.43 -13.82
CA LEU A 37 17.11 34.69 -12.76
C LEU A 37 18.37 33.99 -13.32
N LEU A 38 19.38 33.79 -12.46
CA LEU A 38 20.67 33.16 -12.78
C LEU A 38 21.60 33.96 -13.75
N ARG A 39 22.09 35.12 -13.29
CA ARG A 39 23.44 35.58 -13.67
C ARG A 39 24.45 35.30 -12.55
N ALA A 40 25.29 34.29 -12.75
CA ALA A 40 26.37 33.98 -11.81
C ALA A 40 27.39 35.13 -11.72
N ARG A 41 27.57 35.71 -10.52
CA ARG A 41 28.62 36.68 -10.22
C ARG A 41 29.63 36.06 -9.24
N ARG A 42 30.82 35.74 -9.73
CA ARG A 42 31.96 35.40 -8.88
C ARG A 42 32.43 36.65 -8.14
N LEU A 43 32.53 36.60 -6.82
CA LEU A 43 33.44 37.44 -6.04
C LEU A 43 34.28 36.53 -5.14
N ARG A 44 35.48 37.00 -4.79
CA ARG A 44 36.46 36.25 -3.98
C ARG A 44 36.31 36.69 -2.52
N GLY A 45 36.46 35.76 -1.58
CA GLY A 45 36.27 36.03 -0.15
C GLY A 45 37.54 36.50 0.57
N SER A 46 37.37 36.85 1.84
CA SER A 46 38.46 36.94 2.84
C SER A 46 37.90 36.79 4.26
N ASP A 47 38.65 36.06 5.08
CA ASP A 47 38.52 35.73 6.51
C ASP A 47 39.98 35.44 7.00
N PRO A 48 40.39 35.37 8.30
CA PRO A 48 39.55 35.18 9.48
C PRO A 48 39.91 35.90 10.82
N GLY A 49 38.97 35.84 11.77
CA GLY A 49 39.24 35.75 13.21
C GLY A 49 39.37 37.08 14.02
N PRO A 50 39.63 37.02 15.35
CA PRO A 50 40.03 35.86 16.17
C PRO A 50 39.09 35.52 17.36
N ARG A 51 39.57 34.70 18.32
CA ARG A 51 38.81 34.03 19.41
C ARG A 51 39.04 34.64 20.82
N LEU A 52 38.02 34.59 21.69
CA LEU A 52 38.12 34.44 23.17
C LEU A 52 36.91 33.56 23.62
N ARG A 53 37.04 32.45 24.36
CA ARG A 53 37.51 32.20 25.75
C ARG A 53 36.63 32.79 26.86
N GLY A 54 35.90 31.92 27.56
CA GLY A 54 35.21 32.15 28.83
C GLY A 54 34.73 30.82 29.42
N GLY A 55 34.92 30.57 30.72
CA GLY A 55 34.57 29.32 31.42
C GLY A 55 33.59 29.52 32.60
N PRO A 56 33.06 28.43 33.19
CA PRO A 56 31.89 28.49 34.09
C PRO A 56 32.23 28.57 35.59
N PRO A 57 31.25 29.02 36.38
CA PRO A 57 30.74 28.26 37.54
C PRO A 57 29.20 28.10 37.46
N GLY A 58 28.51 27.30 38.30
CA GLY A 58 28.96 26.36 39.34
C GLY A 58 27.80 25.96 40.27
N LEU A 59 27.76 24.68 40.66
CA LEU A 59 27.01 24.03 41.76
C LEU A 59 25.72 24.69 42.34
N GLY A 60 24.61 23.94 42.27
CA GLY A 60 23.42 24.16 43.12
C GLY A 60 22.67 22.84 43.38
N ALA A 61 22.66 22.37 44.62
CA ALA A 61 22.02 21.10 45.02
C ALA A 61 20.63 21.33 45.66
N GLY A 62 19.67 20.42 45.44
CA GLY A 62 18.28 20.68 45.86
C GLY A 62 17.29 19.49 45.86
N ARG A 63 17.50 18.53 46.77
CA ARG A 63 16.46 17.68 47.42
C ARG A 63 15.48 16.84 46.57
N GLU A 64 15.56 15.52 46.77
CA GLU A 64 14.35 14.66 46.80
C GLU A 64 13.46 15.01 48.01
N PRO A 65 12.18 14.57 48.04
CA PRO A 65 11.91 13.29 48.71
C PRO A 65 10.76 12.46 48.10
N GLY A 66 10.65 11.18 48.48
CA GLY A 66 9.36 10.48 48.50
C GLY A 66 9.31 9.06 47.92
N LEU A 67 9.98 8.10 48.55
CA LEU A 67 9.67 6.67 48.32
C LEU A 67 8.23 6.36 48.78
N GLY A 68 7.46 5.69 47.92
CA GLY A 68 6.08 5.27 48.21
C GLY A 68 5.84 3.84 47.74
N GLU A 69 6.15 2.85 48.58
CA GLU A 69 5.98 1.44 48.27
C GLU A 69 4.51 1.07 47.99
N ARG A 70 4.26 0.28 46.94
CA ARG A 70 3.02 -0.50 46.79
C ARG A 70 3.35 -1.93 46.36
N ARG A 71 2.72 -2.89 47.02
CA ARG A 71 2.94 -4.33 46.82
C ARG A 71 2.33 -4.82 45.49
N PRO A 72 2.91 -5.86 44.85
CA PRO A 72 2.40 -6.39 43.59
C PRO A 72 1.07 -7.14 43.74
N GLY A 73 0.24 -7.08 42.70
CA GLY A 73 -1.02 -7.83 42.57
C GLY A 73 -1.01 -8.78 41.37
N ASP A 74 -1.76 -9.88 41.50
CA ASP A 74 -1.86 -11.06 40.61
C ASP A 74 -1.88 -10.78 39.07
N PRO A 75 -0.94 -11.35 38.28
CA PRO A 75 -0.90 -11.20 36.82
C PRO A 75 -1.68 -12.31 36.08
N ARG A 76 -3.02 -12.31 36.15
CA ARG A 76 -3.89 -13.23 35.39
C ARG A 76 -4.72 -12.50 34.32
N GLY A 77 -4.14 -12.34 33.12
CA GLY A 77 -4.82 -11.63 32.03
C GLY A 77 -4.19 -11.69 30.63
N ARG A 78 -3.34 -12.66 30.31
CA ARG A 78 -2.70 -12.76 28.98
C ARG A 78 -3.73 -13.09 27.88
N ARG A 79 -4.22 -12.08 27.16
CA ARG A 79 -5.12 -12.23 26.00
C ARG A 79 -4.30 -12.50 24.72
N ARG A 80 -4.45 -13.70 24.16
CA ARG A 80 -3.81 -14.16 22.91
C ARG A 80 -4.33 -13.37 21.69
N CYS A 81 -3.44 -13.00 20.75
CA CYS A 81 -3.80 -12.28 19.52
C CYS A 81 -4.52 -13.14 18.48
N LEU A 82 -4.24 -14.45 18.52
CA LEU A 82 -4.64 -15.47 17.56
C LEU A 82 -5.17 -16.64 18.39
N ASP A 83 -6.38 -17.14 18.10
CA ASP A 83 -7.02 -18.16 18.93
C ASP A 83 -7.74 -19.24 18.12
N ALA A 84 -7.67 -20.47 18.62
CA ALA A 84 -8.17 -21.68 17.97
C ALA A 84 -8.32 -22.86 18.97
N GLU A 85 -8.92 -22.63 20.14
CA GLU A 85 -9.04 -23.70 21.17
C GLU A 85 -9.88 -24.92 20.71
N PRO A 86 -9.33 -26.15 20.74
CA PRO A 86 -10.10 -27.37 20.54
C PRO A 86 -10.77 -27.84 21.84
N ARG A 87 -12.08 -28.10 21.80
CA ARG A 87 -12.82 -28.70 22.94
C ARG A 87 -12.70 -30.23 22.96
N PRO A 88 -12.57 -30.87 24.14
CA PRO A 88 -12.40 -32.32 24.24
C PRO A 88 -13.70 -33.10 23.92
N PRO A 89 -13.62 -34.27 23.26
CA PRO A 89 -14.78 -35.06 22.88
C PRO A 89 -15.36 -35.85 24.06
N ARG A 90 -16.70 -35.88 24.17
CA ARG A 90 -17.42 -36.82 25.06
C ARG A 90 -17.64 -38.15 24.34
N GLN A 91 -17.35 -39.26 25.01
CA GLN A 91 -17.54 -40.61 24.47
C GLN A 91 -18.96 -41.13 24.72
N HIS A 92 -19.57 -41.81 23.73
CA HIS A 92 -20.46 -42.99 23.88
C HIS A 92 -20.80 -43.60 22.50
N PRO A 93 -21.43 -44.80 22.38
CA PRO A 93 -20.98 -45.80 21.41
C PRO A 93 -21.67 -45.81 20.03
N GLN A 94 -21.10 -46.64 19.15
CA GLN A 94 -21.38 -46.75 17.71
C GLN A 94 -22.76 -47.32 17.35
N ARG A 95 -23.41 -46.74 16.33
CA ARG A 95 -24.25 -47.44 15.33
C ARG A 95 -24.03 -46.83 13.94
N ARG A 96 -24.42 -47.55 12.87
CA ARG A 96 -23.96 -47.31 11.49
C ARG A 96 -24.97 -46.58 10.58
N LEU A 97 -24.44 -45.63 9.79
CA LEU A 97 -24.98 -45.03 8.54
C LEU A 97 -26.25 -44.14 8.64
N PRO A 98 -26.49 -43.21 7.69
CA PRO A 98 -25.62 -42.67 6.62
C PRO A 98 -25.29 -41.15 6.76
N ARG A 99 -24.51 -40.61 5.81
CA ARG A 99 -23.84 -39.28 5.80
C ARG A 99 -24.78 -38.05 5.76
N GLY A 100 -24.38 -36.93 6.40
CA GLY A 100 -24.91 -35.59 6.07
C GLY A 100 -24.37 -34.35 6.85
N ARG A 101 -23.82 -33.36 6.11
CA ARG A 101 -23.71 -31.87 6.36
C ARG A 101 -22.61 -31.25 7.28
N GLY A 102 -21.95 -30.17 6.79
CA GLY A 102 -21.21 -29.04 7.49
C GLY A 102 -19.71 -29.23 7.89
N GLY A 103 -18.79 -28.23 8.01
CA GLY A 103 -18.56 -26.92 7.31
C GLY A 103 -18.05 -25.65 8.11
N ARG A 104 -16.93 -24.94 7.71
CA ARG A 104 -16.49 -23.48 7.94
C ARG A 104 -15.72 -22.89 6.68
N GLY A 105 -15.48 -21.61 6.31
CA GLY A 105 -15.33 -21.16 4.84
C GLY A 105 -14.00 -21.10 4.00
N VAL A 106 -14.01 -21.40 2.66
CA VAL A 106 -12.96 -21.11 1.57
C VAL A 106 -13.48 -21.20 0.07
N ARG A 107 -12.63 -21.26 -1.00
CA ARG A 107 -13.02 -21.36 -2.46
C ARG A 107 -12.18 -22.31 -3.37
N ARG A 108 -12.73 -23.44 -3.84
CA ARG A 108 -11.97 -24.49 -4.58
C ARG A 108 -11.64 -24.13 -6.05
N PRO A 109 -10.40 -24.30 -6.55
CA PRO A 109 -10.10 -24.22 -7.98
C PRO A 109 -10.51 -25.50 -8.75
N ASP A 110 -11.14 -25.36 -9.92
CA ASP A 110 -11.38 -26.49 -10.83
C ASP A 110 -10.09 -26.86 -11.59
N ARG A 111 -9.72 -28.14 -11.54
CA ARG A 111 -8.54 -28.70 -12.24
C ARG A 111 -8.81 -29.11 -13.69
N ARG A 112 -10.01 -28.86 -14.26
CA ARG A 112 -10.42 -29.36 -15.60
C ARG A 112 -10.73 -28.30 -16.67
N ARG A 113 -10.07 -27.13 -16.64
CA ARG A 113 -9.74 -26.32 -17.84
C ARG A 113 -8.50 -25.46 -17.60
N ARG A 114 -7.55 -25.45 -18.55
CA ARG A 114 -6.53 -24.40 -18.67
C ARG A 114 -7.04 -23.30 -19.61
N PRO A 115 -7.27 -22.08 -19.11
CA PRO A 115 -7.01 -20.85 -19.84
C PRO A 115 -5.92 -20.04 -19.12
N ALA A 116 -5.06 -19.36 -19.87
CA ALA A 116 -4.22 -18.31 -19.30
C ALA A 116 -5.07 -17.04 -19.10
N GLY A 117 -4.97 -16.38 -17.94
CA GLY A 117 -5.75 -15.18 -17.67
C GLY A 117 -5.82 -14.75 -16.20
N ARG A 118 -4.85 -13.92 -15.80
CA ARG A 118 -5.03 -12.57 -15.21
C ARG A 118 -6.12 -12.33 -14.15
N ARG A 119 -5.76 -11.72 -12.99
CA ARG A 119 -6.65 -11.38 -11.85
C ARG A 119 -6.10 -10.30 -10.86
N ASP A 120 -5.91 -9.04 -11.24
CA ASP A 120 -5.65 -7.96 -10.24
C ASP A 120 -6.86 -7.74 -9.29
N LEU A 121 -6.75 -7.62 -7.96
CA LEU A 121 -6.08 -6.67 -7.03
C LEU A 121 -6.99 -5.48 -6.61
N HIS A 122 -6.98 -5.16 -5.30
CA HIS A 122 -8.04 -4.52 -4.48
C HIS A 122 -9.01 -3.48 -5.09
N TYR A 123 -10.28 -3.55 -4.64
CA TYR A 123 -11.40 -2.72 -5.08
C TYR A 123 -11.20 -1.20 -5.02
N ASP A 124 -10.39 -0.67 -4.10
CA ASP A 124 -10.13 0.77 -3.94
C ASP A 124 -9.41 1.41 -5.16
N VAL A 125 -9.01 0.61 -6.18
CA VAL A 125 -8.25 1.05 -7.37
C VAL A 125 -8.87 0.55 -8.69
N ILE A 126 -9.95 -0.23 -8.65
CA ILE A 126 -10.57 -0.84 -9.85
C ILE A 126 -11.50 0.15 -10.55
N ASP A 127 -11.13 0.61 -11.75
CA ASP A 127 -12.01 1.41 -12.60
C ASP A 127 -13.16 0.58 -13.22
N PRO A 128 -14.25 1.19 -13.76
CA PRO A 128 -15.38 0.45 -14.32
C PRO A 128 -15.04 -0.48 -15.50
N GLU A 129 -14.01 -0.15 -16.30
CA GLU A 129 -13.55 -1.01 -17.40
C GLU A 129 -12.78 -2.21 -16.86
N GLN A 130 -11.86 -2.00 -15.91
CA GLN A 130 -11.21 -3.08 -15.15
C GLN A 130 -12.26 -3.99 -14.50
N ARG A 131 -13.28 -3.41 -13.86
CA ARG A 131 -14.36 -4.15 -13.22
C ARG A 131 -15.13 -5.01 -14.23
N ALA A 132 -15.52 -4.47 -15.37
CA ALA A 132 -16.18 -5.21 -16.44
C ALA A 132 -15.29 -6.33 -17.02
N ARG A 133 -13.99 -6.06 -17.24
CA ARG A 133 -13.01 -7.05 -17.70
C ARG A 133 -12.83 -8.18 -16.67
N LEU A 134 -12.84 -7.89 -15.38
CA LEU A 134 -12.78 -8.88 -14.30
C LEU A 134 -14.07 -9.71 -14.25
N ALA A 135 -15.24 -9.06 -14.28
CA ALA A 135 -16.55 -9.69 -14.23
C ALA A 135 -16.75 -10.70 -15.39
N ALA A 136 -16.31 -10.34 -16.60
CA ALA A 136 -16.40 -11.17 -17.79
C ALA A 136 -15.52 -12.44 -17.75
N ARG A 137 -14.44 -12.47 -16.95
CA ARG A 137 -13.54 -13.63 -16.85
C ARG A 137 -14.15 -14.83 -16.12
N SER A 138 -15.08 -14.60 -15.19
CA SER A 138 -15.72 -15.69 -14.44
C SER A 138 -16.97 -15.24 -13.68
N LEU A 139 -18.01 -16.07 -13.72
CA LEU A 139 -19.19 -15.96 -12.83
C LEU A 139 -18.82 -16.09 -11.34
N TYR A 140 -17.65 -16.67 -11.05
CA TYR A 140 -17.08 -16.79 -9.70
C TYR A 140 -15.93 -15.80 -9.44
N ASN A 141 -15.86 -14.68 -10.17
CA ASN A 141 -14.91 -13.61 -9.83
C ASN A 141 -15.45 -12.81 -8.63
N VAL A 142 -14.60 -12.63 -7.61
CA VAL A 142 -14.95 -11.92 -6.37
C VAL A 142 -15.47 -10.50 -6.58
N VAL A 143 -15.14 -9.87 -7.71
CA VAL A 143 -15.65 -8.55 -8.11
C VAL A 143 -17.18 -8.45 -8.08
N HIS A 144 -17.91 -9.54 -8.33
CA HIS A 144 -19.39 -9.59 -8.26
C HIS A 144 -19.95 -9.41 -6.85
N VAL A 145 -19.12 -9.58 -5.81
CA VAL A 145 -19.50 -9.52 -4.38
C VAL A 145 -18.73 -8.42 -3.63
N ASP A 146 -17.49 -8.13 -4.00
CA ASP A 146 -16.63 -7.11 -3.38
C ASP A 146 -16.77 -5.70 -4.00
N LEU A 147 -17.30 -5.65 -5.24
CA LEU A 147 -17.77 -4.46 -5.95
C LEU A 147 -19.13 -4.75 -6.63
N PRO A 148 -20.21 -4.94 -5.88
CA PRO A 148 -21.52 -5.21 -6.48
C PRO A 148 -22.06 -3.99 -7.24
N GLU A 149 -22.78 -4.22 -8.32
CA GLU A 149 -23.42 -3.19 -9.15
C GLU A 149 -24.87 -3.52 -9.44
N GLY A 150 -25.68 -2.48 -9.63
CA GLY A 150 -27.03 -2.57 -10.17
C GLY A 150 -28.11 -3.01 -9.16
N GLY A 151 -29.36 -2.98 -9.63
CA GLY A 151 -30.54 -3.23 -8.81
C GLY A 151 -30.88 -2.09 -7.84
N ALA A 152 -31.88 -2.32 -6.99
CA ALA A 152 -32.28 -1.38 -5.94
C ALA A 152 -31.47 -1.56 -4.64
N ASP A 153 -30.87 -2.74 -4.44
CA ASP A 153 -29.95 -3.04 -3.33
C ASP A 153 -28.80 -3.95 -3.84
N PRO A 154 -27.63 -3.36 -4.17
CA PRO A 154 -26.48 -4.14 -4.62
C PRO A 154 -25.85 -4.97 -3.49
N TYR A 155 -26.02 -4.59 -2.22
CA TYR A 155 -25.45 -5.33 -1.08
C TYR A 155 -26.23 -6.63 -0.80
N ALA A 156 -27.55 -6.60 -0.93
CA ALA A 156 -28.38 -7.80 -0.92
C ALA A 156 -28.05 -8.74 -2.10
N ALA A 157 -27.79 -8.18 -3.29
CA ALA A 157 -27.34 -8.95 -4.45
C ALA A 157 -25.97 -9.62 -4.22
N ALA A 158 -25.02 -8.92 -3.58
CA ALA A 158 -23.73 -9.47 -3.18
C ALA A 158 -23.87 -10.65 -2.21
N ALA A 159 -24.71 -10.50 -1.17
CA ALA A 159 -24.99 -11.55 -0.20
C ALA A 159 -25.68 -12.77 -0.86
N ALA A 160 -26.67 -12.55 -1.73
CA ALA A 160 -27.32 -13.61 -2.48
C ALA A 160 -26.35 -14.37 -3.40
N THR A 161 -25.42 -13.64 -4.04
CA THR A 161 -24.37 -14.21 -4.91
C THR A 161 -23.39 -15.07 -4.11
N LEU A 162 -22.94 -14.58 -2.96
CA LEU A 162 -22.05 -15.34 -2.07
C LEU A 162 -22.72 -16.64 -1.56
N HIS A 163 -23.99 -16.58 -1.15
CA HIS A 163 -24.77 -17.76 -0.79
C HIS A 163 -25.05 -18.70 -1.99
N GLY A 164 -25.11 -18.17 -3.22
CA GLY A 164 -25.12 -18.96 -4.46
C GLY A 164 -23.85 -19.80 -4.58
N TRP A 165 -22.70 -19.14 -4.60
CA TRP A 165 -21.39 -19.79 -4.71
C TRP A 165 -21.11 -20.82 -3.60
N GLN A 166 -21.67 -20.62 -2.40
CA GLN A 166 -21.58 -21.59 -1.31
C GLN A 166 -22.41 -22.85 -1.58
N ARG A 167 -23.66 -22.73 -2.04
CA ARG A 167 -24.51 -23.88 -2.41
C ARG A 167 -23.97 -24.64 -3.63
N GLU A 168 -23.36 -23.91 -4.56
CA GLU A 168 -22.72 -24.46 -5.77
C GLU A 168 -21.35 -25.11 -5.48
N GLY A 169 -20.79 -24.93 -4.28
CA GLY A 169 -19.49 -25.47 -3.90
C GLY A 169 -18.29 -24.75 -4.57
N ALA A 170 -18.51 -23.60 -5.21
CA ALA A 170 -17.43 -22.74 -5.66
C ALA A 170 -16.73 -22.10 -4.46
N VAL A 171 -17.51 -21.59 -3.50
CA VAL A 171 -17.06 -21.20 -2.15
C VAL A 171 -17.38 -22.35 -1.19
N VAL A 172 -16.50 -23.36 -1.14
CA VAL A 172 -16.64 -24.49 -0.20
C VAL A 172 -16.56 -24.03 1.26
N ARG A 173 -16.86 -24.94 2.19
CA ARG A 173 -16.51 -24.78 3.60
C ARG A 173 -15.39 -25.81 4.00
N GLU A 174 -14.17 -25.34 4.35
CA GLU A 174 -13.13 -26.01 5.17
C GLU A 174 -13.58 -26.28 6.62
N PRO A 175 -13.63 -27.54 7.09
CA PRO A 175 -14.12 -27.86 8.43
C PRO A 175 -13.22 -27.43 9.60
N ASP A 176 -11.89 -27.51 9.45
CA ASP A 176 -10.94 -27.47 10.56
C ASP A 176 -10.33 -26.06 10.78
N PRO A 177 -9.82 -25.73 11.99
CA PRO A 177 -9.02 -24.53 12.21
C PRO A 177 -7.79 -24.55 11.29
N ALA A 178 -7.58 -23.47 10.52
CA ALA A 178 -6.56 -23.41 9.49
C ALA A 178 -5.87 -22.05 9.39
N LEU A 179 -4.56 -22.08 9.14
CA LEU A 179 -3.78 -20.96 8.60
C LEU A 179 -3.56 -21.19 7.10
N TRP A 180 -3.49 -20.11 6.32
CA TRP A 180 -3.34 -20.20 4.87
C TRP A 180 -2.02 -19.59 4.43
N ALA A 181 -0.97 -20.41 4.35
CA ALA A 181 0.34 -19.95 3.90
C ALA A 181 0.26 -19.44 2.45
N LEU A 182 0.87 -18.29 2.18
CA LEU A 182 0.86 -17.57 0.92
C LEU A 182 2.30 -17.35 0.46
N ARG A 183 2.59 -17.62 -0.81
CA ARG A 183 3.78 -17.13 -1.51
C ARG A 183 3.38 -16.35 -2.74
N GLN A 184 4.07 -15.24 -2.99
CA GLN A 184 3.82 -14.35 -4.11
C GLN A 184 5.13 -14.17 -4.88
N ASP A 185 5.25 -14.77 -6.05
CA ASP A 185 6.42 -14.65 -6.93
C ASP A 185 6.17 -13.53 -7.94
N TYR A 186 7.03 -12.53 -8.04
CA TYR A 186 6.81 -11.34 -8.86
C TYR A 186 8.10 -10.75 -9.44
N GLU A 187 7.97 -9.99 -10.53
CA GLU A 187 8.99 -9.05 -10.98
C GLU A 187 8.72 -7.68 -10.34
N ALA A 188 9.75 -7.06 -9.78
CA ALA A 188 9.63 -5.74 -9.15
C ALA A 188 9.45 -4.64 -10.22
N PRO A 189 8.42 -3.78 -10.18
CA PRO A 189 8.24 -2.69 -11.15
C PRO A 189 9.51 -1.86 -11.42
N GLY A 190 10.02 -1.94 -12.65
CA GLY A 190 11.27 -1.28 -13.08
C GLY A 190 12.56 -2.08 -12.87
N GLU A 191 12.52 -3.20 -12.15
CA GLU A 191 13.64 -4.13 -11.95
C GLU A 191 13.38 -5.45 -12.69
N ALA A 192 14.36 -5.96 -13.44
CA ALA A 192 14.31 -7.32 -13.99
C ALA A 192 14.56 -8.43 -12.93
N LEU A 193 14.31 -8.14 -11.65
CA LEU A 193 14.61 -9.00 -10.51
C LEU A 193 13.34 -9.73 -10.04
N HIS A 194 13.35 -11.05 -10.15
CA HIS A 194 12.35 -11.91 -9.52
C HIS A 194 12.50 -11.88 -7.99
N ARG A 195 11.42 -11.62 -7.28
CA ARG A 195 11.32 -11.66 -5.80
C ARG A 195 10.17 -12.61 -5.40
N THR A 196 10.29 -13.25 -4.23
CA THR A 196 9.23 -14.11 -3.67
C THR A 196 8.88 -13.66 -2.27
N ARG A 197 7.70 -13.04 -2.09
CA ARG A 197 7.18 -12.68 -0.76
C ARG A 197 6.55 -13.89 -0.08
N SER A 198 6.81 -14.07 1.21
CA SER A 198 6.21 -15.12 2.04
C SER A 198 5.33 -14.53 3.14
N GLY A 199 4.15 -15.11 3.36
CA GLY A 199 3.22 -14.70 4.42
C GLY A 199 2.16 -15.75 4.69
N PHE A 200 1.14 -15.41 5.47
CA PHE A 200 -0.03 -16.29 5.68
C PHE A 200 -1.30 -15.53 6.06
N LEU A 201 -2.46 -16.01 5.59
CA LEU A 201 -3.76 -15.47 5.96
C LEU A 201 -4.29 -16.14 7.21
N CYS A 202 -4.82 -15.35 8.14
CA CYS A 202 -5.33 -15.79 9.44
C CYS A 202 -6.47 -14.88 9.95
N ARG A 203 -7.08 -15.29 11.07
CA ARG A 203 -8.01 -14.48 11.87
C ARG A 203 -7.23 -13.77 12.98
N VAL A 204 -7.19 -12.45 12.92
CA VAL A 204 -6.57 -11.61 13.97
C VAL A 204 -7.68 -11.00 14.82
N ARG A 205 -7.53 -11.04 16.16
CA ARG A 205 -8.49 -10.41 17.07
C ARG A 205 -8.46 -8.88 16.91
N ILE A 206 -9.63 -8.26 16.86
CA ILE A 206 -9.77 -6.81 16.73
C ILE A 206 -9.46 -6.15 18.09
N GLU A 207 -8.57 -5.16 18.06
CA GLU A 207 -8.16 -4.30 19.18
C GLU A 207 -8.32 -2.81 18.83
N ASP A 208 -8.38 -1.94 19.85
CA ASP A 208 -8.44 -0.49 19.66
C ASP A 208 -7.07 0.11 19.32
N TYR A 209 -7.08 1.12 18.44
CA TYR A 209 -5.90 1.94 18.18
C TYR A 209 -5.48 2.69 19.46
N GLY A 210 -4.23 2.51 19.89
CA GLY A 210 -3.68 3.12 21.10
C GLY A 210 -2.69 2.16 21.79
N PRO A 211 -2.94 1.72 23.05
CA PRO A 211 -2.13 0.70 23.72
C PRO A 211 -2.35 -0.73 23.18
N GLY A 212 -3.24 -0.91 22.19
CA GLY A 212 -3.38 -2.17 21.46
C GLY A 212 -2.16 -2.48 20.58
N ARG A 213 -2.01 -3.74 20.21
CA ARG A 213 -0.88 -4.26 19.41
C ARG A 213 -1.02 -3.94 17.91
N ILE A 214 -2.19 -3.50 17.46
CA ILE A 214 -2.50 -3.25 16.05
C ILE A 214 -2.43 -1.74 15.77
N ARG A 215 -1.50 -1.31 14.92
CA ARG A 215 -1.25 0.10 14.59
C ARG A 215 -1.39 0.40 13.09
N PRO A 216 -1.87 1.59 12.70
CA PRO A 216 -1.81 2.05 11.32
C PRO A 216 -0.41 2.58 11.00
N HIS A 217 0.22 2.10 9.92
CA HIS A 217 1.56 2.58 9.52
C HIS A 217 1.53 4.01 8.94
N GLU A 218 0.39 4.44 8.40
CA GLU A 218 0.16 5.76 7.80
C GLU A 218 -1.03 6.48 8.44
N ARG A 219 -1.07 7.80 8.35
CA ARG A 219 -2.27 8.59 8.68
C ARG A 219 -3.41 8.27 7.70
N THR A 220 -4.58 7.92 8.23
CA THR A 220 -5.72 7.44 7.44
C THR A 220 -6.87 8.44 7.40
N HIS A 221 -7.39 8.71 6.20
CA HIS A 221 -8.54 9.60 6.02
C HIS A 221 -9.87 8.91 6.44
N PRO A 222 -10.92 9.67 6.79
CA PRO A 222 -12.28 9.15 6.92
C PRO A 222 -12.88 8.85 5.53
N GLY A 223 -12.43 7.76 4.91
CA GLY A 223 -12.95 7.23 3.65
C GLY A 223 -14.38 6.65 3.75
N PRO A 224 -14.88 5.94 2.71
CA PRO A 224 -16.27 5.46 2.62
C PRO A 224 -16.60 4.28 3.57
N ARG A 225 -16.51 4.53 4.88
CA ARG A 225 -16.82 3.63 6.00
C ARG A 225 -18.20 2.99 5.83
N GLU A 226 -19.21 3.78 5.46
CA GLU A 226 -20.61 3.33 5.36
C GLU A 226 -20.89 2.38 4.18
N ASP A 227 -20.23 2.53 3.01
CA ASP A 227 -20.39 1.57 1.90
C ASP A 227 -19.85 0.19 2.29
N ARG A 228 -18.59 0.17 2.76
CA ARG A 228 -17.91 -1.06 3.15
C ARG A 228 -18.57 -1.71 4.36
N LEU A 229 -19.16 -0.92 5.25
CA LEU A 229 -19.96 -1.38 6.38
C LEU A 229 -21.32 -1.93 5.95
N ARG A 230 -22.03 -1.33 4.98
CA ARG A 230 -23.25 -1.91 4.37
C ARG A 230 -22.98 -3.27 3.75
N LEU A 231 -21.91 -3.37 2.95
CA LEU A 231 -21.51 -4.64 2.35
C LEU A 231 -21.16 -5.68 3.42
N THR A 232 -20.49 -5.28 4.51
CA THR A 232 -20.18 -6.15 5.65
C THR A 232 -21.44 -6.58 6.42
N ARG A 233 -22.39 -5.68 6.67
CA ARG A 233 -23.68 -5.98 7.31
C ARG A 233 -24.52 -6.97 6.48
N ALA A 234 -24.52 -6.83 5.15
CA ALA A 234 -25.27 -7.69 4.23
C ALA A 234 -24.63 -9.07 4.03
N THR A 235 -23.32 -9.13 3.76
CA THR A 235 -22.60 -10.39 3.49
C THR A 235 -22.10 -11.12 4.74
N ARG A 236 -22.08 -10.43 5.89
CA ARG A 236 -21.56 -10.91 7.19
C ARG A 236 -20.18 -11.56 7.08
N THR A 237 -19.33 -11.04 6.19
CA THR A 237 -18.07 -11.69 5.78
C THR A 237 -17.00 -10.63 5.48
N ASN A 238 -15.75 -10.82 5.93
CA ASN A 238 -14.63 -10.07 5.34
C ASN A 238 -14.25 -10.72 4.00
N LEU A 239 -14.44 -9.98 2.91
CA LEU A 239 -14.22 -10.43 1.54
C LEU A 239 -12.76 -10.32 1.09
N SER A 240 -12.00 -9.36 1.64
CA SER A 240 -10.61 -9.09 1.30
C SER A 240 -9.71 -9.07 2.55
N PRO A 241 -8.49 -9.65 2.50
CA PRO A 241 -7.55 -9.63 3.62
C PRO A 241 -6.92 -8.25 3.79
N ILE A 242 -6.89 -7.76 5.02
CA ILE A 242 -6.02 -6.64 5.43
C ILE A 242 -4.57 -7.10 5.28
N PHE A 243 -3.67 -6.24 4.81
CA PHE A 243 -2.24 -6.53 4.83
C PHE A 243 -1.66 -5.97 6.12
N ALA A 244 -1.02 -6.82 6.94
CA ALA A 244 -0.28 -6.38 8.12
C ALA A 244 1.13 -6.99 8.16
N LEU A 245 2.04 -6.24 8.77
CA LEU A 245 3.44 -6.59 8.95
C LEU A 245 3.73 -6.85 10.44
N HIS A 246 4.64 -7.77 10.71
CA HIS A 246 5.15 -8.04 12.06
C HIS A 246 6.67 -8.21 12.01
N SER A 247 7.34 -8.09 13.15
CA SER A 247 8.74 -8.52 13.26
C SER A 247 8.78 -10.04 13.54
N ASP A 248 9.60 -10.78 12.82
CA ASP A 248 9.95 -12.18 13.09
C ASP A 248 11.45 -12.42 12.80
N PRO A 249 12.36 -11.78 13.56
CA PRO A 249 13.79 -11.80 13.29
C PRO A 249 14.45 -13.16 13.57
N ALA A 250 13.75 -14.04 14.30
CA ALA A 250 14.12 -15.44 14.48
C ALA A 250 13.52 -16.36 13.39
N GLY A 251 12.63 -15.84 12.53
CA GLY A 251 11.91 -16.61 11.52
C GLY A 251 11.01 -17.71 12.12
N ALA A 252 10.54 -17.58 13.36
CA ALA A 252 9.83 -18.61 14.10
C ALA A 252 8.43 -18.88 13.52
N ALA A 253 7.65 -17.82 13.26
CA ALA A 253 6.34 -17.95 12.62
C ALA A 253 6.50 -18.49 11.20
N ARG A 254 7.47 -17.95 10.44
CA ARG A 254 7.83 -18.45 9.09
C ARG A 254 8.21 -19.94 9.09
N SER A 255 9.06 -20.37 10.01
CA SER A 255 9.62 -21.73 10.04
C SER A 255 8.59 -22.78 10.45
N SER A 256 7.62 -22.43 11.32
CA SER A 256 6.52 -23.34 11.66
C SER A 256 5.62 -23.68 10.46
N LEU A 257 5.41 -22.72 9.54
CA LEU A 257 4.50 -22.90 8.39
C LEU A 257 5.21 -23.41 7.13
N ALA A 258 6.53 -23.18 7.00
CA ALA A 258 7.31 -23.54 5.81
C ALA A 258 7.21 -25.01 5.36
N PRO A 259 7.21 -26.03 6.24
CA PRO A 259 7.06 -27.44 5.83
C PRO A 259 5.74 -27.71 5.09
N HIS A 260 4.65 -27.09 5.54
CA HIS A 260 3.32 -27.25 4.95
C HIS A 260 3.17 -26.52 3.61
N ALA A 261 4.04 -25.53 3.35
CA ALA A 261 4.13 -24.81 2.07
C ALA A 261 4.99 -25.53 1.02
N ALA A 262 5.60 -26.68 1.32
CA ALA A 262 6.52 -27.39 0.41
C ALA A 262 5.82 -28.23 -0.68
N GLY A 263 4.57 -28.67 -0.45
CA GLY A 263 3.82 -29.56 -1.35
C GLY A 263 3.15 -28.86 -2.54
N GLU A 264 2.26 -29.58 -3.23
CA GLU A 264 1.41 -28.98 -4.28
C GLU A 264 0.54 -27.86 -3.66
N PRO A 265 0.52 -26.64 -4.25
CA PRO A 265 -0.35 -25.57 -3.76
C PRO A 265 -1.82 -25.96 -3.92
N TRP A 266 -2.63 -25.61 -2.92
CA TRP A 266 -4.07 -25.77 -2.95
C TRP A 266 -4.72 -24.80 -3.95
N GLY A 267 -4.17 -23.59 -4.06
CA GLY A 267 -4.52 -22.59 -5.08
C GLY A 267 -3.26 -21.98 -5.71
N ASP A 268 -3.25 -21.84 -7.03
CA ASP A 268 -2.15 -21.29 -7.83
C ASP A 268 -2.77 -20.39 -8.91
N VAL A 269 -2.34 -19.13 -8.98
CA VAL A 269 -2.92 -18.12 -9.88
C VAL A 269 -1.91 -17.01 -10.18
N THR A 270 -1.88 -16.55 -11.42
CA THR A 270 -1.20 -15.31 -11.83
C THR A 270 -2.21 -14.17 -11.99
N ASP A 271 -1.88 -12.97 -11.52
CA ASP A 271 -2.72 -11.76 -11.64
C ASP A 271 -2.51 -11.02 -12.99
N ASP A 272 -3.03 -9.79 -13.16
CA ASP A 272 -2.78 -9.00 -14.39
C ASP A 272 -1.39 -8.34 -14.36
N GLU A 273 -0.91 -7.91 -13.18
CA GLU A 273 0.44 -7.39 -12.93
C GLU A 273 1.55 -8.46 -13.10
N GLY A 274 1.19 -9.75 -13.17
CA GLY A 274 2.10 -10.86 -13.46
C GLY A 274 2.61 -11.61 -12.23
N THR A 275 2.22 -11.19 -11.02
CA THR A 275 2.53 -11.88 -9.78
C THR A 275 1.82 -13.23 -9.73
N ARG A 276 2.56 -14.30 -9.43
CA ARG A 276 2.03 -15.63 -9.15
C ARG A 276 1.79 -15.82 -7.65
N HIS A 277 0.53 -15.90 -7.27
CA HIS A 277 0.07 -16.14 -5.90
C HIS A 277 -0.22 -17.63 -5.71
N ARG A 278 0.47 -18.24 -4.77
CA ARG A 278 0.35 -19.66 -4.40
C ARG A 278 -0.09 -19.79 -2.95
N THR A 279 -1.09 -20.62 -2.67
CA THR A 279 -1.64 -20.83 -1.34
C THR A 279 -1.61 -22.29 -0.92
N TRP A 280 -1.29 -22.53 0.36
CA TRP A 280 -1.31 -23.83 1.00
C TRP A 280 -2.16 -23.78 2.27
N ARG A 281 -2.90 -24.86 2.52
CA ARG A 281 -3.73 -25.02 3.71
C ARG A 281 -2.90 -25.66 4.82
N VAL A 282 -2.80 -25.00 5.97
CA VAL A 282 -2.15 -25.53 7.18
C VAL A 282 -3.21 -25.80 8.24
N THR A 283 -3.57 -27.07 8.42
CA THR A 283 -4.51 -27.58 9.44
C THR A 283 -3.81 -28.39 10.53
N ASP A 284 -2.48 -28.28 10.62
CA ASP A 284 -1.67 -28.97 11.62
C ASP A 284 -1.71 -28.20 12.95
N PRO A 285 -2.25 -28.78 14.04
CA PRO A 285 -2.42 -28.07 15.31
C PRO A 285 -1.10 -27.59 15.93
N ASP A 286 0.01 -28.29 15.72
CA ASP A 286 1.29 -27.96 16.35
C ASP A 286 1.98 -26.82 15.58
N ALA A 287 1.91 -26.84 14.25
CA ALA A 287 2.37 -25.72 13.42
C ALA A 287 1.53 -24.45 13.65
N ILE A 288 0.20 -24.60 13.83
CA ILE A 288 -0.69 -23.47 14.18
C ILE A 288 -0.31 -22.91 15.54
N GLN A 289 -0.15 -23.75 16.57
CA GLN A 289 0.23 -23.30 17.92
C GLN A 289 1.62 -22.64 17.94
N ALA A 290 2.59 -23.14 17.16
CA ALA A 290 3.91 -22.53 17.05
C ALA A 290 3.84 -21.13 16.41
N ALA A 291 3.07 -20.95 15.33
CA ALA A 291 2.83 -19.63 14.72
C ALA A 291 2.08 -18.69 15.67
N GLN A 292 1.09 -19.19 16.42
CA GLN A 292 0.36 -18.42 17.44
C GLN A 292 1.27 -17.98 18.60
N ALA A 293 2.17 -18.85 19.06
CA ALA A 293 3.13 -18.54 20.13
C ALA A 293 4.16 -17.50 19.68
N ALA A 294 4.70 -17.62 18.46
CA ALA A 294 5.65 -16.67 17.87
C ALA A 294 5.08 -15.24 17.75
N LEU A 295 3.75 -15.10 17.59
CA LEU A 295 3.07 -13.81 17.45
C LEU A 295 2.22 -13.39 18.66
N ALA A 296 2.32 -14.08 19.79
CA ALA A 296 1.47 -13.83 20.96
C ALA A 296 1.64 -12.42 21.56
N ASP A 297 2.86 -11.89 21.51
CA ASP A 297 3.25 -10.58 22.02
C ASP A 297 3.73 -9.63 20.88
N ALA A 298 3.47 -9.97 19.61
CA ALA A 298 3.91 -9.18 18.46
C ALA A 298 3.00 -7.96 18.19
N GLU A 299 3.60 -6.84 17.81
CA GLU A 299 2.89 -5.70 17.22
C GLU A 299 2.62 -5.95 15.73
N LEU A 300 1.43 -5.56 15.27
CA LEU A 300 0.98 -5.69 13.88
C LEU A 300 0.79 -4.30 13.25
N LEU A 301 1.60 -3.99 12.24
CA LEU A 301 1.52 -2.75 11.49
C LEU A 301 0.63 -2.97 10.26
N ILE A 302 -0.57 -2.39 10.24
CA ILE A 302 -1.45 -2.46 9.06
C ILE A 302 -0.74 -1.72 7.92
N ALA A 303 -0.37 -2.43 6.86
CA ALA A 303 0.30 -1.96 5.66
C ALA A 303 -0.68 -1.64 4.51
N ASP A 304 -1.84 -2.30 4.47
CA ASP A 304 -2.94 -1.99 3.55
C ASP A 304 -4.29 -2.40 4.17
N GLY A 305 -5.34 -1.63 3.90
CA GLY A 305 -6.69 -1.95 4.36
C GLY A 305 -7.10 -1.31 5.68
N HIS A 306 -6.53 -0.16 6.06
CA HIS A 306 -6.93 0.55 7.28
C HIS A 306 -8.45 0.85 7.35
N HIS A 307 -9.07 1.27 6.23
CA HIS A 307 -10.53 1.47 6.16
C HIS A 307 -11.31 0.17 6.41
N ARG A 308 -10.73 -0.99 6.05
CA ARG A 308 -11.31 -2.32 6.26
C ARG A 308 -11.17 -2.75 7.73
N TYR A 309 -10.05 -2.44 8.38
CA TYR A 309 -9.88 -2.61 9.82
C TYR A 309 -10.86 -1.75 10.62
N GLU A 310 -10.96 -0.47 10.28
CA GLU A 310 -11.90 0.45 10.92
C GLU A 310 -13.36 0.04 10.67
N THR A 311 -13.71 -0.44 9.47
CA THR A 311 -15.02 -1.06 9.18
C THR A 311 -15.28 -2.26 10.09
N ALA A 312 -14.29 -3.13 10.29
CA ALA A 312 -14.41 -4.29 11.17
C ALA A 312 -14.59 -3.89 12.64
N ARG A 313 -13.95 -2.80 13.11
CA ARG A 313 -14.20 -2.23 14.45
C ARG A 313 -15.65 -1.78 14.60
N VAL A 314 -16.18 -0.95 13.69
CA VAL A 314 -17.60 -0.51 13.78
C VAL A 314 -18.55 -1.70 13.82
N TYR A 315 -18.35 -2.66 12.91
CA TYR A 315 -19.21 -3.84 12.84
C TYR A 315 -19.12 -4.71 14.11
N ALA A 316 -17.92 -4.86 14.68
CA ALA A 316 -17.74 -5.63 15.91
C ALA A 316 -18.45 -4.98 17.11
N ASP A 317 -18.47 -3.64 17.17
CA ASP A 317 -19.14 -2.88 18.23
C ASP A 317 -20.65 -2.72 17.99
N GLU A 318 -21.10 -2.64 16.74
CA GLU A 318 -22.53 -2.73 16.36
C GLU A 318 -23.16 -4.08 16.77
N VAL A 319 -22.41 -5.19 16.64
CA VAL A 319 -22.88 -6.53 17.05
C VAL A 319 -22.74 -6.75 18.56
N GLY A 320 -21.69 -6.23 19.19
CA GLY A 320 -21.43 -6.37 20.61
C GLY A 320 -20.99 -7.79 21.05
N GLY A 321 -20.52 -7.92 22.30
CA GLY A 321 -20.10 -9.22 22.86
C GLY A 321 -18.89 -9.87 22.16
N GLU A 322 -18.69 -11.16 22.46
CA GLU A 322 -17.66 -12.03 21.86
C GLU A 322 -18.27 -12.89 20.73
N GLY A 323 -17.49 -13.20 19.70
CA GLY A 323 -17.91 -14.04 18.57
C GLY A 323 -16.99 -13.88 17.35
N PRO A 324 -17.29 -14.51 16.21
CA PRO A 324 -16.45 -14.43 15.01
C PRO A 324 -16.31 -13.01 14.44
N HIS A 325 -17.27 -12.12 14.73
CA HIS A 325 -17.22 -10.68 14.41
C HIS A 325 -16.10 -9.92 15.13
N ARG A 326 -15.57 -10.43 16.25
CA ARG A 326 -14.40 -9.86 16.96
C ARG A 326 -13.06 -10.22 16.31
N TYR A 327 -13.07 -10.88 15.15
CA TYR A 327 -11.88 -11.27 14.39
C TYR A 327 -11.97 -10.80 12.94
N VAL A 328 -10.86 -10.30 12.41
CA VAL A 328 -10.76 -9.82 11.03
C VAL A 328 -9.75 -10.64 10.23
N LEU A 329 -9.99 -10.80 8.92
CA LEU A 329 -9.06 -11.46 8.00
C LEU A 329 -7.83 -10.57 7.76
N MET A 330 -6.65 -11.05 8.15
CA MET A 330 -5.37 -10.43 7.80
C MET A 330 -4.47 -11.42 7.05
N CYS A 331 -3.65 -10.91 6.14
CA CYS A 331 -2.42 -11.57 5.71
C CYS A 331 -1.26 -10.97 6.48
N LEU A 332 -0.49 -11.81 7.17
CA LEU A 332 0.70 -11.45 7.93
C LEU A 332 1.95 -11.75 7.12
N VAL A 333 2.91 -10.82 7.10
CA VAL A 333 4.24 -10.96 6.50
C VAL A 333 5.28 -10.39 7.47
N ALA A 334 6.44 -11.04 7.56
CA ALA A 334 7.55 -10.53 8.36
C ALA A 334 8.18 -9.29 7.70
N LEU A 335 8.54 -8.27 8.49
CA LEU A 335 9.36 -7.14 8.05
C LEU A 335 10.69 -7.62 7.46
N GLU A 336 11.20 -8.73 7.99
CA GLU A 336 12.43 -9.40 7.62
C GLU A 336 12.29 -10.36 6.42
N ASP A 337 11.15 -10.41 5.73
CA ASP A 337 11.00 -11.23 4.51
C ASP A 337 11.66 -10.54 3.29
N PRO A 338 12.63 -11.16 2.59
CA PRO A 338 13.35 -10.52 1.48
C PRO A 338 12.49 -10.28 0.23
N GLY A 339 11.27 -10.81 0.19
CA GLY A 339 10.26 -10.49 -0.82
C GLY A 339 9.32 -9.34 -0.42
N LEU A 340 9.50 -8.70 0.73
CA LEU A 340 8.82 -7.45 1.06
C LEU A 340 9.50 -6.30 0.32
N THR A 341 8.82 -5.69 -0.66
CA THR A 341 9.33 -4.51 -1.36
C THR A 341 8.36 -3.34 -1.20
N VAL A 342 8.93 -2.18 -0.87
CA VAL A 342 8.24 -0.89 -0.82
C VAL A 342 8.70 -0.09 -2.02
N PHE A 343 7.77 0.45 -2.79
CA PHE A 343 8.03 1.43 -3.84
C PHE A 343 7.73 2.85 -3.33
N PRO A 344 8.32 3.88 -3.96
CA PRO A 344 7.90 5.25 -3.73
C PRO A 344 6.46 5.45 -4.20
N THR A 345 5.89 6.60 -3.83
CA THR A 345 4.74 7.17 -4.54
C THR A 345 5.10 8.60 -4.87
N HIS A 346 5.19 8.93 -6.16
CA HIS A 346 5.57 10.28 -6.58
C HIS A 346 4.40 11.24 -6.34
N ARG A 347 4.70 12.50 -5.97
CA ARG A 347 3.69 13.54 -5.71
C ARG A 347 3.60 14.45 -6.92
N LEU A 348 2.40 14.68 -7.44
CA LEU A 348 2.15 15.66 -8.50
C LEU A 348 1.31 16.81 -7.94
N VAL A 349 1.59 18.05 -8.35
CA VAL A 349 0.85 19.24 -7.92
C VAL A 349 0.26 19.97 -9.13
N ARG A 350 -0.94 20.52 -8.97
CA ARG A 350 -1.70 21.22 -10.04
C ARG A 350 -2.55 22.37 -9.49
N GLY A 351 -2.81 23.37 -10.33
CA GLY A 351 -3.48 24.61 -9.93
C GLY A 351 -2.51 25.60 -9.27
N LEU A 352 -1.24 25.59 -9.69
CA LEU A 352 -0.23 26.55 -9.24
C LEU A 352 -0.41 27.89 -9.96
N SER A 353 -0.94 28.89 -9.27
CA SER A 353 -0.92 30.28 -9.73
C SER A 353 0.53 30.81 -9.83
N PRO A 354 0.80 31.90 -10.57
CA PRO A 354 2.16 32.44 -10.69
C PRO A 354 2.83 32.72 -9.35
N GLU A 355 2.07 33.20 -8.36
CA GLU A 355 2.54 33.50 -7.01
C GLU A 355 2.91 32.22 -6.25
N ARG A 356 2.15 31.12 -6.45
CA ARG A 356 2.48 29.80 -5.91
C ARG A 356 3.69 29.16 -6.61
N GLN A 357 3.89 29.42 -7.89
CA GLN A 357 5.09 28.98 -8.63
C GLN A 357 6.34 29.72 -8.13
N GLU A 358 6.24 31.02 -7.85
CA GLU A 358 7.33 31.81 -7.27
C GLU A 358 7.64 31.39 -5.82
N ALA A 359 6.62 31.25 -4.96
CA ALA A 359 6.78 30.76 -3.59
C ALA A 359 7.39 29.35 -3.53
N LEU A 360 6.96 28.43 -4.41
CA LEU A 360 7.57 27.11 -4.56
C LEU A 360 9.05 27.21 -4.93
N ALA A 361 9.38 28.04 -5.91
CA ALA A 361 10.75 28.18 -6.38
C ALA A 361 11.66 28.80 -5.32
N ASP A 362 11.17 29.74 -4.50
CA ASP A 362 11.92 30.31 -3.38
C ASP A 362 12.08 29.34 -2.20
N ALA A 363 11.06 28.56 -1.85
CA ALA A 363 11.19 27.50 -0.83
C ALA A 363 12.20 26.42 -1.26
N ILE A 364 12.22 26.06 -2.54
CA ILE A 364 13.24 25.19 -3.13
C ILE A 364 14.63 25.83 -3.00
N ARG A 365 14.81 27.08 -3.45
CA ARG A 365 16.09 27.81 -3.37
C ARG A 365 16.59 28.01 -1.94
N ALA A 366 15.69 28.16 -0.97
CA ALA A 366 16.03 28.29 0.44
C ALA A 366 16.54 26.95 0.99
N SER A 367 15.75 25.89 0.84
CA SER A 367 15.94 24.63 1.57
C SER A 367 16.85 23.62 0.88
N PHE A 368 16.94 23.63 -0.45
CA PHE A 368 17.59 22.58 -1.24
C PHE A 368 18.69 23.15 -2.14
N ASP A 369 19.79 22.41 -2.29
CA ASP A 369 20.73 22.60 -3.38
C ASP A 369 20.17 21.92 -4.64
N VAL A 370 20.15 22.67 -5.75
CA VAL A 370 19.49 22.27 -6.99
C VAL A 370 20.53 21.89 -8.03
N ARG A 371 20.54 20.62 -8.44
CA ARG A 371 21.39 20.09 -9.52
C ARG A 371 20.51 19.64 -10.68
N GLU A 372 20.85 20.01 -11.92
CA GLU A 372 20.23 19.41 -13.11
C GLU A 372 20.78 17.98 -13.32
N VAL A 373 19.89 17.04 -13.66
CA VAL A 373 20.20 15.60 -13.75
C VAL A 373 19.60 14.96 -14.99
N GLY A 374 20.08 13.76 -15.36
CA GLY A 374 19.45 12.97 -16.42
C GLY A 374 18.10 12.38 -15.97
N ARG A 375 17.19 12.03 -16.91
CA ARG A 375 15.92 11.32 -16.57
C ARG A 375 16.15 10.01 -15.80
N ALA A 376 17.32 9.38 -15.95
CA ALA A 376 17.71 8.16 -15.21
C ALA A 376 18.14 8.42 -13.74
N GLU A 377 18.51 9.65 -13.38
CA GLU A 377 18.83 10.07 -12.01
C GLU A 377 17.61 10.68 -11.29
N LEU A 378 16.46 10.80 -11.97
CA LEU A 378 15.31 11.56 -11.47
C LEU A 378 14.61 10.86 -10.30
N VAL A 379 14.66 9.54 -10.20
CA VAL A 379 14.28 8.82 -8.98
C VAL A 379 15.54 8.65 -8.12
N PRO A 380 15.59 9.23 -6.91
CA PRO A 380 16.74 9.07 -6.02
C PRO A 380 16.91 7.60 -5.59
N SER A 381 18.15 7.14 -5.46
CA SER A 381 18.46 5.76 -5.09
C SER A 381 17.97 5.43 -3.66
N PRO A 382 17.43 4.22 -3.40
CA PRO A 382 17.15 3.75 -2.04
C PRO A 382 18.42 3.63 -1.19
N ASP A 383 19.55 3.22 -1.78
CA ASP A 383 20.81 2.86 -1.08
C ASP A 383 21.61 4.09 -0.59
N GLY A 384 20.93 5.23 -0.40
CA GLY A 384 21.53 6.50 -0.03
C GLY A 384 21.51 6.78 1.47
N ASP A 385 22.62 6.50 2.16
CA ASP A 385 22.99 7.10 3.46
C ASP A 385 23.27 8.62 3.35
N GLY A 386 23.25 9.17 2.13
CA GLY A 386 23.46 10.58 1.84
C GLY A 386 22.30 11.50 2.28
N PRO A 387 22.46 12.82 2.12
CA PRO A 387 21.42 13.80 2.44
C PRO A 387 20.14 13.55 1.63
N LEU A 388 19.01 13.75 2.32
CA LEU A 388 17.65 13.65 1.75
C LEU A 388 17.59 14.39 0.42
N THR A 389 17.23 13.65 -0.63
CA THR A 389 17.26 14.15 -2.01
C THR A 389 15.95 13.76 -2.70
N LEU A 390 15.32 14.73 -3.35
CA LEU A 390 14.08 14.56 -4.10
C LEU A 390 14.36 14.85 -5.58
N GLY A 391 13.76 14.10 -6.49
CA GLY A 391 13.71 14.49 -7.90
C GLY A 391 12.59 15.51 -8.14
N TYR A 392 12.74 16.36 -9.15
CA TYR A 392 11.79 17.41 -9.49
C TYR A 392 11.74 17.68 -11.01
N VAL A 393 10.53 17.84 -11.53
CA VAL A 393 10.24 18.35 -12.89
C VAL A 393 9.01 19.25 -12.81
N ASP A 394 9.02 20.36 -13.54
CA ASP A 394 7.83 21.20 -13.76
C ASP A 394 7.52 21.42 -15.24
N ALA A 395 6.30 21.89 -15.50
CA ALA A 395 5.78 22.19 -16.83
C ALA A 395 6.42 23.44 -17.47
N HIS A 396 7.20 24.24 -16.72
CA HIS A 396 7.81 25.48 -17.20
C HIS A 396 9.20 25.25 -17.78
N PHE A 397 10.10 24.60 -17.02
CA PHE A 397 11.45 24.27 -17.45
C PHE A 397 11.52 22.93 -18.17
N GLN A 398 10.60 21.99 -17.88
CA GLN A 398 10.52 20.65 -18.46
C GLN A 398 11.84 19.84 -18.40
N ARG A 399 12.68 20.13 -17.40
CA ARG A 399 14.00 19.52 -17.19
C ARG A 399 14.06 18.77 -15.85
N PRO A 400 14.86 17.69 -15.73
CA PRO A 400 14.99 16.95 -14.48
C PRO A 400 15.99 17.64 -13.55
N PHE A 401 15.59 17.81 -12.29
CA PHE A 401 16.45 18.31 -11.22
C PHE A 401 16.46 17.34 -10.04
N ALA A 402 17.59 17.29 -9.34
CA ALA A 402 17.70 16.76 -8.00
C ALA A 402 17.75 17.93 -7.00
N LEU A 403 16.93 17.85 -5.97
CA LEU A 403 16.80 18.78 -4.86
C LEU A 403 17.36 18.10 -3.61
N THR A 404 18.61 18.41 -3.24
CA THR A 404 19.27 17.84 -2.06
C THR A 404 19.12 18.79 -0.87
N LEU A 405 18.60 18.32 0.26
CA LEU A 405 18.38 19.13 1.45
C LEU A 405 19.73 19.61 2.02
N LYS A 406 19.92 20.93 2.13
CA LYS A 406 21.22 21.55 2.48
C LYS A 406 21.69 21.23 3.90
N ASP A 407 20.75 21.15 4.83
CA ASP A 407 20.98 21.05 6.27
C ASP A 407 19.82 20.24 6.87
N PRO A 408 20.06 19.06 7.49
CA PRO A 408 19.03 18.30 8.20
C PRO A 408 18.29 19.10 9.27
N ALA A 409 18.91 20.13 9.86
CA ALA A 409 18.25 20.98 10.84
C ALA A 409 17.13 21.86 10.23
N ILE A 410 17.05 22.00 8.90
CA ILE A 410 15.88 22.58 8.21
C ILE A 410 14.66 21.67 8.43
N ALA A 411 14.82 20.36 8.20
CA ALA A 411 13.77 19.38 8.47
C ALA A 411 13.46 19.30 9.98
N ASP A 412 14.46 19.36 10.85
CA ASP A 412 14.23 19.31 12.31
C ASP A 412 13.47 20.53 12.85
N ARG A 413 13.63 21.71 12.24
CA ARG A 413 12.83 22.90 12.54
C ARG A 413 11.40 22.78 12.03
N ALA A 414 11.21 22.35 10.78
CA ALA A 414 9.89 22.23 10.16
C ALA A 414 9.04 21.08 10.74
N LEU A 415 9.69 20.04 11.26
CA LEU A 415 9.06 18.87 11.90
C LEU A 415 9.34 18.83 13.42
N ALA A 416 9.46 20.00 14.05
CA ALA A 416 9.64 20.11 15.50
C ALA A 416 8.54 19.35 16.27
N GLY A 417 8.94 18.62 17.31
CA GLY A 417 8.05 17.74 18.09
C GLY A 417 7.82 16.34 17.52
N ARG A 418 8.34 16.01 16.32
CA ARG A 418 8.35 14.64 15.76
C ARG A 418 9.59 13.86 16.20
N SER A 419 9.50 12.53 16.20
CA SER A 419 10.63 11.62 16.45
C SER A 419 11.69 11.73 15.35
N ASP A 420 12.96 11.45 15.65
CA ASP A 420 14.03 11.56 14.64
C ASP A 420 13.74 10.73 13.36
N PRO A 421 13.30 9.45 13.44
CA PRO A 421 12.93 8.68 12.25
C PRO A 421 11.90 9.38 11.36
N TYR A 422 10.87 10.01 11.94
CA TYR A 422 9.87 10.77 11.18
C TYR A 422 10.49 12.00 10.49
N ARG A 423 11.46 12.67 11.14
CA ARG A 423 12.19 13.84 10.60
C ARG A 423 13.25 13.49 9.55
N ARG A 424 13.44 12.20 9.23
CA ARG A 424 14.27 11.71 8.10
C ARG A 424 13.46 11.17 6.92
N LEU A 425 12.13 11.11 7.02
CA LEU A 425 11.26 10.69 5.92
C LEU A 425 11.20 11.75 4.81
N ASP A 426 11.63 11.40 3.61
CA ASP A 426 11.48 12.16 2.37
C ASP A 426 10.04 12.67 2.17
N THR A 427 9.06 11.84 2.53
CA THR A 427 7.62 12.15 2.41
C THR A 427 7.16 13.21 3.42
N ALA A 428 7.70 13.20 4.64
CA ALA A 428 7.35 14.16 5.69
C ALA A 428 8.02 15.52 5.45
N VAL A 429 9.27 15.51 4.97
CA VAL A 429 10.00 16.74 4.64
C VAL A 429 9.42 17.42 3.41
N LEU A 430 9.03 16.65 2.38
CA LEU A 430 8.26 17.18 1.24
C LEU A 430 6.90 17.74 1.68
N GLU A 431 6.14 17.03 2.53
CA GLU A 431 4.85 17.52 3.02
C GLU A 431 5.01 18.84 3.80
N ALA A 432 5.98 18.92 4.71
CA ALA A 432 6.19 20.11 5.54
C ALA A 432 6.73 21.31 4.74
N LEU A 433 7.89 21.16 4.08
CA LEU A 433 8.59 22.29 3.45
C LEU A 433 7.95 22.75 2.13
N VAL A 434 7.27 21.85 1.41
CA VAL A 434 6.79 22.14 0.05
C VAL A 434 5.27 22.19 -0.01
N LEU A 435 4.58 21.13 0.41
CA LEU A 435 3.11 21.10 0.28
C LEU A 435 2.44 22.08 1.26
N LYS A 436 2.88 22.08 2.52
CA LYS A 436 2.30 22.92 3.58
C LYS A 436 2.86 24.35 3.59
N ASP A 437 4.18 24.50 3.75
CA ASP A 437 4.80 25.82 3.90
C ASP A 437 4.78 26.62 2.58
N ALA A 438 5.38 26.08 1.51
CA ALA A 438 5.51 26.81 0.24
C ALA A 438 4.20 26.94 -0.58
N LEU A 439 3.38 25.89 -0.63
CA LEU A 439 2.15 25.86 -1.45
C LEU A 439 0.87 26.18 -0.66
N GLY A 440 0.93 26.20 0.68
CA GLY A 440 -0.21 26.49 1.54
C GLY A 440 -1.31 25.41 1.52
N MET A 441 -0.98 24.15 1.22
CA MET A 441 -1.96 23.05 1.26
C MET A 441 -2.32 22.70 2.70
N THR A 442 -3.61 22.59 3.00
CA THR A 442 -4.07 22.10 4.30
C THR A 442 -4.01 20.56 4.38
N ASP A 443 -4.08 19.98 5.58
CA ASP A 443 -4.29 18.53 5.74
C ASP A 443 -5.60 18.06 5.07
N ASP A 444 -6.60 18.94 4.90
CA ASP A 444 -7.86 18.66 4.21
C ASP A 444 -7.67 18.59 2.68
N ASP A 445 -6.85 19.48 2.11
CA ASP A 445 -6.51 19.46 0.68
C ASP A 445 -5.66 18.25 0.30
N ILE A 446 -4.68 17.90 1.13
CA ILE A 446 -3.87 16.69 0.99
C ILE A 446 -4.76 15.44 1.10
N SER A 447 -5.70 15.42 2.06
CA SER A 447 -6.63 14.29 2.26
C SER A 447 -7.62 14.10 1.10
N HIS A 448 -8.04 15.18 0.45
CA HIS A 448 -9.04 15.17 -0.63
C HIS A 448 -8.43 15.38 -2.03
N LEU A 449 -7.11 15.24 -2.19
CA LEU A 449 -6.40 15.36 -3.47
C LEU A 449 -6.65 16.71 -4.19
N ARG A 450 -6.84 17.79 -3.43
CA ARG A 450 -7.14 19.12 -3.99
C ARG A 450 -5.86 19.80 -4.43
N GLY A 451 -5.61 19.76 -5.74
CA GLY A 451 -4.36 20.23 -6.32
C GLY A 451 -3.17 19.29 -6.09
N LEU A 452 -3.38 18.11 -5.50
CA LEU A 452 -2.38 17.06 -5.27
C LEU A 452 -2.81 15.77 -5.99
N GLY A 453 -1.85 15.06 -6.57
CA GLY A 453 -2.03 13.75 -7.19
C GLY A 453 -0.84 12.83 -6.89
N TYR A 454 -0.97 11.57 -7.27
CA TYR A 454 0.01 10.54 -7.01
C TYR A 454 0.26 9.68 -8.25
N ALA A 455 1.50 9.22 -8.42
CA ALA A 455 1.89 8.22 -9.42
C ALA A 455 2.75 7.12 -8.79
N ARG A 456 2.67 5.91 -9.34
CA ARG A 456 3.39 4.71 -8.90
C ARG A 456 4.80 4.62 -9.47
N ASP A 457 5.00 5.14 -10.69
CA ASP A 457 6.29 5.15 -11.37
C ASP A 457 6.60 6.51 -12.03
N ALA A 458 7.87 6.71 -12.38
CA ALA A 458 8.35 7.97 -12.94
C ALA A 458 7.87 8.23 -14.38
N GLY A 459 7.56 7.19 -15.16
CA GLY A 459 6.99 7.30 -16.50
C GLY A 459 5.53 7.75 -16.47
N GLU A 460 4.71 7.20 -15.57
CA GLU A 460 3.36 7.66 -15.27
C GLU A 460 3.37 9.15 -14.87
N ALA A 461 4.26 9.53 -13.94
CA ALA A 461 4.41 10.92 -13.49
C ALA A 461 4.87 11.89 -14.60
N LEU A 462 5.89 11.52 -15.38
CA LEU A 462 6.36 12.33 -16.51
C LEU A 462 5.30 12.47 -17.60
N GLY A 463 4.58 11.39 -17.92
CA GLY A 463 3.50 11.41 -18.91
C GLY A 463 2.32 12.31 -18.50
N LEU A 464 2.02 12.41 -17.21
CA LEU A 464 1.00 13.32 -16.66
C LEU A 464 1.42 14.80 -16.82
N LEU A 465 2.70 15.12 -16.61
CA LEU A 465 3.25 16.45 -16.88
C LEU A 465 3.32 16.78 -18.38
N GLU A 466 3.76 15.84 -19.21
CA GLU A 466 3.86 16.01 -20.67
C GLU A 466 2.50 16.23 -21.35
N ARG A 467 1.39 15.82 -20.71
CA ARG A 467 0.01 16.11 -21.13
C ARG A 467 -0.59 17.38 -20.52
N GLY A 468 0.11 18.05 -19.59
CA GLY A 468 -0.38 19.25 -18.91
C GLY A 468 -1.50 19.00 -17.90
N GLU A 469 -1.63 17.79 -17.36
CA GLU A 469 -2.61 17.49 -16.31
C GLU A 469 -2.18 17.98 -14.91
N TYR A 470 -0.87 18.23 -14.75
CA TYR A 470 -0.22 18.73 -13.54
C TYR A 470 0.88 19.74 -13.88
N ASP A 471 1.18 20.64 -12.94
CA ASP A 471 2.14 21.74 -13.09
C ASP A 471 3.56 21.33 -12.69
N ALA A 472 3.71 20.46 -11.67
CA ALA A 472 5.01 19.91 -11.26
C ALA A 472 4.87 18.53 -10.61
N ALA A 473 5.97 17.75 -10.60
CA ALA A 473 6.06 16.46 -9.93
C ALA A 473 7.35 16.33 -9.12
N PHE A 474 7.22 15.73 -7.94
CA PHE A 474 8.29 15.38 -7.02
C PHE A 474 8.44 13.85 -7.00
N PHE A 475 9.67 13.42 -7.21
CA PHE A 475 10.08 12.02 -7.30
C PHE A 475 10.85 11.68 -6.02
N LEU A 476 10.55 10.53 -5.42
CA LEU A 476 11.03 10.14 -4.11
C LEU A 476 11.74 8.79 -4.24
N ARG A 477 12.75 8.54 -3.40
CA ARG A 477 13.26 7.18 -3.21
C ARG A 477 12.19 6.28 -2.58
N PRO A 478 12.25 4.95 -2.78
CA PRO A 478 11.43 4.02 -2.00
C PRO A 478 11.77 4.15 -0.50
N THR A 479 10.76 4.20 0.36
CA THR A 479 10.98 4.23 1.82
C THR A 479 11.53 2.88 2.30
N PRO A 480 12.72 2.81 2.92
CA PRO A 480 13.27 1.57 3.47
C PRO A 480 12.36 0.98 4.56
N VAL A 481 12.25 -0.36 4.61
CA VAL A 481 11.46 -1.07 5.63
C VAL A 481 11.92 -0.70 7.04
N GLU A 482 13.22 -0.50 7.23
CA GLU A 482 13.83 -0.08 8.49
C GLU A 482 13.37 1.31 8.96
N GLN A 483 13.06 2.23 8.04
CA GLN A 483 12.46 3.53 8.39
C GLN A 483 11.00 3.36 8.82
N VAL A 484 10.22 2.51 8.12
CA VAL A 484 8.83 2.19 8.51
C VAL A 484 8.81 1.57 9.93
N ARG A 485 9.73 0.63 10.19
CA ARG A 485 9.92 0.00 11.51
C ARG A 485 10.32 1.01 12.58
N ALA A 486 11.25 1.92 12.29
CA ALA A 486 11.72 2.92 13.26
C ALA A 486 10.65 3.96 13.61
N VAL A 487 9.84 4.40 12.64
CA VAL A 487 8.71 5.32 12.86
C VAL A 487 7.60 4.65 13.68
N ALA A 488 7.26 3.40 13.35
CA ALA A 488 6.26 2.64 14.09
C ALA A 488 6.69 2.31 15.54
N ALA A 489 7.98 2.05 15.76
CA ALA A 489 8.57 1.85 17.09
C ALA A 489 8.60 3.15 17.93
N ALA A 490 8.62 4.33 17.28
CA ALA A 490 8.43 5.62 17.95
C ALA A 490 6.94 5.93 18.26
N GLY A 491 6.01 5.05 17.89
CA GLY A 491 4.57 5.23 18.10
C GLY A 491 3.91 6.23 17.13
N GLU A 492 4.60 6.61 16.06
CA GLU A 492 4.07 7.55 15.05
C GLU A 492 3.56 6.82 13.80
N SER A 493 2.59 7.44 13.11
CA SER A 493 2.11 7.00 11.80
C SER A 493 2.61 7.97 10.72
N MET A 494 3.11 7.42 9.62
CA MET A 494 3.72 8.14 8.50
C MET A 494 2.74 9.09 7.77
N PRO A 495 3.24 10.06 6.97
CA PRO A 495 2.42 10.81 6.02
C PRO A 495 1.62 9.91 5.07
N PRO A 496 0.42 10.30 4.61
CA PRO A 496 -0.36 9.50 3.66
C PRO A 496 0.43 9.18 2.37
N LYS A 497 0.28 7.94 1.88
CA LYS A 497 0.97 7.40 0.70
C LYS A 497 2.50 7.49 0.81
N SER A 498 3.07 7.25 1.99
CA SER A 498 4.52 7.16 2.17
C SER A 498 5.12 5.83 1.72
N THR A 499 4.30 4.79 1.59
CA THR A 499 4.73 3.48 1.12
C THR A 499 3.79 2.94 0.05
N TYR A 500 4.36 2.26 -0.96
CA TYR A 500 3.60 1.37 -1.83
C TYR A 500 4.16 -0.06 -1.70
N PHE A 501 3.64 -0.81 -0.73
CA PHE A 501 3.98 -2.23 -0.59
C PHE A 501 3.50 -3.01 -1.82
N PHE A 502 4.42 -3.73 -2.46
CA PHE A 502 4.20 -4.52 -3.66
C PHE A 502 4.65 -5.98 -3.47
N PRO A 503 4.00 -6.96 -4.13
CA PRO A 503 2.70 -6.86 -4.80
C PRO A 503 1.58 -6.53 -3.80
N LYS A 504 0.38 -6.20 -4.26
CA LYS A 504 -0.80 -6.10 -3.37
C LYS A 504 -1.32 -7.51 -3.02
N LEU A 505 -2.42 -7.60 -2.26
CA LEU A 505 -3.02 -8.90 -1.88
C LEU A 505 -4.22 -9.23 -2.75
N LEU A 506 -4.28 -10.47 -3.24
CA LEU A 506 -5.48 -10.95 -3.93
C LEU A 506 -6.67 -11.04 -2.99
N THR A 507 -7.79 -10.54 -3.49
CA THR A 507 -9.12 -10.69 -2.89
C THR A 507 -9.78 -11.96 -3.45
N GLY A 508 -10.62 -12.65 -2.68
CA GLY A 508 -11.30 -13.87 -3.15
C GLY A 508 -10.49 -15.16 -3.16
N LEU A 509 -9.35 -15.22 -2.45
CA LEU A 509 -8.64 -16.47 -2.15
C LEU A 509 -9.22 -17.17 -0.91
N VAL A 510 -9.39 -16.40 0.17
CA VAL A 510 -9.93 -16.82 1.47
C VAL A 510 -10.92 -15.74 1.93
N PHE A 511 -11.99 -16.15 2.62
CA PHE A 511 -13.00 -15.26 3.20
C PHE A 511 -13.14 -15.55 4.71
N ASN A 512 -13.43 -14.52 5.51
CA ASN A 512 -13.71 -14.69 6.94
C ASN A 512 -15.20 -14.46 7.23
N PRO A 513 -16.02 -15.52 7.43
CA PRO A 513 -17.40 -15.34 7.91
C PRO A 513 -17.41 -14.82 9.35
N LEU A 514 -18.25 -13.82 9.60
CA LEU A 514 -18.40 -13.12 10.89
C LEU A 514 -19.54 -13.70 11.75
N THR A 515 -20.20 -14.75 11.25
CA THR A 515 -21.13 -15.64 11.95
C THR A 515 -20.58 -17.07 11.97
N ASP A 516 -21.10 -17.91 12.87
CA ASP A 516 -20.70 -19.32 12.95
C ASP A 516 -21.38 -20.21 11.88
N ASP A 517 -22.62 -19.84 11.49
CA ASP A 517 -23.49 -20.46 10.48
C ASP A 517 -22.79 -20.80 9.15
#